data_AF-A0AB39R4L6-F1
#
_entry.id   AF-A0AB39R4L6-F1
#
_cell.length_a   1.000
_cell.length_b   1.000
_cell.length_c   1.000
_cell.angle_alpha   90.00
_cell.angle_beta   90.00
_cell.angle_gamma   90.00
#
_symmetry.space_group_name_H-M   'P 1'
#
loop_
_entity.id
_entity.type
_entity.pdbx_description
1 polymer ?
#
loop_
_entity_poly.entity_id
_entity_poly.type
_entity_poly.pdbx_seq_one_letter_code
_entity_poly.pdbx_strand_id
1 'polypeptide(L)'
;MGFFANGDELDKYIGGIFRVAGDNPEVGEKLKAAGITMRVEYSDPDCVVTIGFQDPMVVDYGESDLVPDITLVMPGDIADRFWRGEYNLAVGLAKGQVRAKGPVNKILKLVPLTKPLFPVYRELVAEKDAQAAAS
;
A
#
# COMPACT_ATOMS: atom_id res chain seq x y z
N MET A 1 15.66 12.88 0.71
CA MET A 1 14.81 12.62 -0.45
C MET A 1 13.97 11.40 -0.11
N GLY A 2 12.66 11.45 -0.30
CA GLY A 2 11.84 10.23 -0.17
C GLY A 2 12.25 9.19 -1.20
N PHE A 3 11.85 7.94 -0.98
CA PHE A 3 12.12 6.84 -1.91
C PHE A 3 11.46 7.10 -3.28
N PHE A 4 10.28 7.71 -3.30
CA PHE A 4 9.54 8.07 -4.50
C PHE A 4 9.85 9.49 -4.95
N ALA A 5 10.10 9.69 -6.25
CA ALA A 5 10.35 10.98 -6.86
C ALA A 5 9.07 11.82 -7.04
N ASN A 6 7.93 11.15 -7.29
CA ASN A 6 6.62 11.77 -7.48
C ASN A 6 5.49 10.76 -7.29
N GLY A 7 4.24 11.22 -7.34
CA GLY A 7 3.06 10.37 -7.16
C GLY A 7 2.93 9.24 -8.19
N ASP A 8 3.38 9.46 -9.44
CA ASP A 8 3.31 8.45 -10.49
C ASP A 8 4.27 7.29 -10.19
N GLU A 9 5.45 7.58 -9.66
CA GLU A 9 6.39 6.55 -9.20
C GLU A 9 5.84 5.82 -7.95
N LEU A 10 5.14 6.53 -7.07
CA LEU A 10 4.45 5.90 -5.95
C LEU A 10 3.37 4.94 -6.45
N ASP A 11 2.52 5.34 -7.40
CA ASP A 11 1.50 4.45 -7.98
C ASP A 11 2.15 3.25 -8.68
N LYS A 12 3.24 3.46 -9.44
CA LYS A 12 3.98 2.38 -10.10
C LYS A 12 4.33 1.25 -9.13
N TYR A 13 4.83 1.58 -7.94
CA TYR A 13 5.29 0.56 -6.98
C TYR A 13 4.23 0.18 -5.95
N ILE A 14 3.59 1.16 -5.30
CA ILE A 14 2.59 0.94 -4.25
C ILE A 14 1.23 0.58 -4.84
N GLY A 15 0.77 1.28 -5.87
CA GLY A 15 -0.41 0.85 -6.63
C GLY A 15 -0.14 -0.49 -7.33
N GLY A 16 1.05 -0.64 -7.92
CA GLY A 16 1.53 -1.87 -8.55
C GLY A 16 1.44 -3.11 -7.66
N ILE A 17 1.91 -3.04 -6.40
CA ILE A 17 1.84 -4.20 -5.50
C ILE A 17 0.39 -4.61 -5.20
N PHE A 18 -0.54 -3.66 -5.10
CA PHE A 18 -1.97 -3.99 -4.94
C PHE A 18 -2.58 -4.58 -6.22
N ARG A 19 -2.19 -4.10 -7.41
CA ARG A 19 -2.66 -4.66 -8.69
C ARG A 19 -2.23 -6.12 -8.87
N VAL A 20 -0.99 -6.47 -8.49
CA VAL A 20 -0.51 -7.86 -8.56
C VAL A 20 -1.00 -8.72 -7.38
N ALA A 21 -1.34 -8.10 -6.24
CA ALA A 21 -1.82 -8.82 -5.06
C ALA A 21 -3.14 -9.55 -5.30
N GLY A 22 -4.03 -8.99 -6.13
CA GLY A 22 -5.33 -9.59 -6.46
C GLY A 22 -5.23 -10.96 -7.13
N ASP A 23 -4.15 -11.19 -7.88
CA ASP A 23 -3.88 -12.43 -8.63
C ASP A 23 -2.92 -13.38 -7.90
N ASN A 24 -2.42 -12.98 -6.72
CA ASN A 24 -1.50 -13.82 -5.96
C ASN A 24 -2.25 -15.06 -5.39
N PRO A 25 -1.77 -16.29 -5.65
CA PRO A 25 -2.49 -17.51 -5.28
C PRO A 25 -2.57 -17.74 -3.76
N GLU A 26 -1.69 -17.13 -2.96
CA GLU A 26 -1.69 -17.32 -1.50
C GLU A 26 -2.58 -16.33 -0.76
N VAL A 27 -2.69 -15.10 -1.28
CA VAL A 27 -3.30 -13.97 -0.58
C VAL A 27 -4.42 -13.28 -1.34
N GLY A 28 -4.48 -13.39 -2.67
CA GLY A 28 -5.43 -12.66 -3.52
C GLY A 28 -6.88 -12.88 -3.10
N GLU A 29 -7.32 -14.13 -3.00
CA GLU A 29 -8.68 -14.45 -2.53
C GLU A 29 -8.96 -13.93 -1.11
N LYS A 30 -7.99 -14.01 -0.20
CA LYS A 30 -8.14 -13.54 1.18
C LYS A 30 -8.24 -12.01 1.26
N LEU A 31 -7.50 -11.31 0.40
CA LEU A 31 -7.57 -9.85 0.28
C LEU A 31 -8.93 -9.46 -0.30
N LYS A 32 -9.38 -10.07 -1.41
CA LYS A 32 -10.69 -9.81 -2.03
C LYS A 32 -11.86 -10.13 -1.09
N ALA A 33 -11.73 -11.17 -0.27
CA ALA A 33 -12.75 -11.54 0.72
C ALA A 33 -12.91 -10.50 1.85
N ALA A 34 -12.00 -9.54 1.99
CA ALA A 34 -12.13 -8.47 2.97
C ALA A 34 -13.33 -7.56 2.68
N GLY A 35 -13.69 -7.36 1.40
CA GLY A 35 -14.85 -6.60 0.99
C GLY A 35 -14.85 -5.15 1.49
N ILE A 36 -13.68 -4.50 1.49
CA ILE A 36 -13.54 -3.11 1.94
C ILE A 36 -12.90 -2.23 0.88
N THR A 37 -13.19 -0.93 0.96
CA THR A 37 -12.48 0.09 0.21
C THR A 37 -11.52 0.84 1.14
N MET A 38 -10.24 0.85 0.79
CA MET A 38 -9.20 1.58 1.51
C MET A 38 -8.64 2.71 0.64
N ARG A 39 -8.68 3.92 1.16
CA ARG A 39 -7.99 5.08 0.57
C ARG A 39 -6.72 5.36 1.36
N VAL A 40 -5.61 5.59 0.67
CA VAL A 40 -4.35 6.01 1.28
C VAL A 40 -3.94 7.35 0.69
N GLU A 41 -3.82 8.35 1.55
CA GLU A 41 -3.37 9.70 1.23
C GLU A 41 -1.91 9.83 1.65
N TYR A 42 -1.05 10.03 0.66
CA TYR A 42 0.38 10.20 0.83
C TYR A 42 0.73 11.68 0.91
N SER A 43 1.54 12.06 1.89
CA SER A 43 1.95 13.46 2.07
C SER A 43 3.29 13.81 1.42
N ASP A 44 4.06 12.80 1.02
CA ASP A 44 5.36 12.95 0.36
C ASP A 44 5.68 11.69 -0.44
N PRO A 45 5.56 11.71 -1.77
CA PRO A 45 4.92 12.77 -2.58
C PRO A 45 3.43 12.93 -2.25
N ASP A 46 2.86 14.11 -2.54
CA ASP A 46 1.41 14.36 -2.37
C ASP A 46 0.63 13.62 -3.46
N CYS A 47 -0.05 12.55 -3.07
CA CYS A 47 -0.90 11.77 -3.96
C CYS A 47 -1.85 10.86 -3.18
N VAL A 48 -2.81 10.25 -3.89
CA VAL A 48 -3.79 9.35 -3.28
C VAL A 48 -3.93 8.07 -4.11
N VAL A 49 -4.07 6.95 -3.40
CA VAL A 49 -4.37 5.64 -3.99
C VAL A 49 -5.61 5.06 -3.30
N THR A 50 -6.59 4.63 -4.07
CA THR A 50 -7.82 3.99 -3.55
C THR A 50 -7.87 2.53 -4.01
N ILE A 51 -8.05 1.62 -3.06
CA ILE A 51 -8.02 0.17 -3.28
C ILE A 51 -9.38 -0.41 -2.89
N GLY A 52 -10.06 -1.01 -3.86
CA GLY A 52 -11.24 -1.84 -3.64
C GLY A 52 -10.83 -3.31 -3.48
N PHE A 53 -10.90 -3.82 -2.25
CA PHE A 53 -10.68 -5.23 -1.94
C PHE A 53 -11.95 -6.03 -2.26
N GLN A 54 -12.19 -6.24 -3.55
CA GLN A 54 -13.33 -6.95 -4.13
C GLN A 54 -12.87 -7.82 -5.30
N ASP A 55 -13.77 -8.54 -5.96
CA ASP A 55 -13.46 -9.34 -7.15
C ASP A 55 -14.10 -8.75 -8.41
N PRO A 56 -13.33 -8.25 -9.38
CA PRO A 56 -11.86 -8.13 -9.39
C PRO A 56 -11.35 -7.03 -8.43
N MET A 57 -10.08 -7.12 -8.04
CA MET A 57 -9.45 -6.10 -7.19
C MET A 57 -9.29 -4.80 -7.99
N VAL A 58 -9.64 -3.66 -7.39
CA VAL A 58 -9.60 -2.34 -8.04
C VAL A 58 -8.55 -1.47 -7.38
N VAL A 59 -7.75 -0.75 -8.18
CA VAL A 59 -6.70 0.17 -7.70
C VAL A 59 -6.72 1.45 -8.55
N ASP A 60 -7.24 2.52 -7.97
CA ASP A 60 -7.33 3.84 -8.59
C ASP A 60 -6.24 4.76 -8.02
N TYR A 61 -5.58 5.50 -8.90
CA TYR A 61 -4.63 6.56 -8.54
C TYR A 61 -5.25 7.93 -8.84
N GLY A 62 -5.29 8.80 -7.84
CA GLY A 62 -5.98 10.08 -7.92
C GLY A 62 -7.47 10.00 -7.56
N GLU A 63 -8.32 10.65 -8.35
CA GLU A 63 -9.77 10.63 -8.13
C GLU A 63 -10.33 9.22 -8.27
N SER A 64 -11.28 8.86 -7.41
CA SER A 64 -11.94 7.56 -7.40
C SER A 64 -13.39 7.73 -6.98
N ASP A 65 -14.29 7.02 -7.67
CA ASP A 65 -15.72 6.95 -7.32
C ASP A 65 -15.99 5.96 -6.17
N LEU A 66 -14.97 5.21 -5.74
CA LEU A 66 -15.10 4.27 -4.63
C LEU A 66 -15.25 5.01 -3.30
N VAL A 67 -16.28 4.65 -2.53
CA VAL A 67 -16.50 5.21 -1.18
C VAL A 67 -15.58 4.49 -0.19
N PRO A 68 -14.61 5.19 0.44
CA PRO A 68 -13.67 4.54 1.35
C PRO A 68 -14.34 4.18 2.67
N ASP A 69 -14.24 2.92 3.08
CA ASP A 69 -14.51 2.51 4.46
C ASP A 69 -13.45 3.08 5.39
N ILE A 70 -12.19 3.09 4.91
CA ILE A 70 -11.00 3.43 5.69
C ILE A 70 -10.15 4.41 4.89
N THR A 71 -9.68 5.46 5.56
CA THR A 71 -8.66 6.36 5.02
C THR A 71 -7.42 6.29 5.89
N LEU A 72 -6.27 6.03 5.29
CA LEU A 72 -4.95 6.12 5.92
C LEU A 72 -4.23 7.37 5.42
N VAL A 73 -3.49 8.04 6.29
CA VAL A 73 -2.64 9.18 5.95
C VAL A 73 -1.22 8.91 6.46
N MET A 74 -0.25 8.92 5.55
CA MET A 74 1.16 8.64 5.85
C MET A 74 2.11 9.20 4.77
N PRO A 75 3.40 9.43 5.04
CA PRO A 75 4.40 9.64 3.99
C PRO A 75 4.58 8.39 3.12
N GLY A 76 4.96 8.56 1.85
CA GLY A 76 5.24 7.45 0.93
C GLY A 76 6.31 6.49 1.47
N ASP A 77 7.37 7.03 2.09
CA ASP A 77 8.44 6.24 2.71
C ASP A 77 7.95 5.23 3.76
N ILE A 78 6.82 5.51 4.43
CA ILE A 78 6.24 4.54 5.37
C ILE A 78 5.69 3.32 4.61
N ALA A 79 5.08 3.54 3.44
CA ALA A 79 4.58 2.45 2.60
C ALA A 79 5.71 1.61 2.02
N ASP A 80 6.79 2.23 1.52
CA ASP A 80 7.99 1.50 1.07
C ASP A 80 8.54 0.60 2.18
N ARG A 81 8.83 1.16 3.36
CA ARG A 81 9.35 0.39 4.49
C ARG A 81 8.38 -0.71 4.95
N PHE A 82 7.07 -0.46 4.90
CA PHE A 82 6.07 -1.46 5.23
C PHE A 82 6.16 -2.66 4.27
N TRP A 83 6.18 -2.40 2.96
CA TRP A 83 6.23 -3.46 1.95
C TRP A 83 7.59 -4.17 1.88
N ARG A 84 8.67 -3.54 2.35
CA ARG A 84 9.97 -4.19 2.62
C ARG A 84 9.98 -5.03 3.90
N GLY A 85 8.93 -4.96 4.73
CA GLY A 85 8.87 -5.62 6.02
C GLY A 85 9.72 -4.95 7.12
N GLU A 86 10.14 -3.71 6.89
CA GLU A 86 11.00 -2.92 7.77
C GLU A 86 10.19 -1.98 8.68
N TYR A 87 8.89 -1.86 8.44
CA TYR A 87 7.99 -1.04 9.24
C TYR A 87 6.74 -1.81 9.69
N ASN A 88 6.36 -1.65 10.96
CA ASN A 88 5.16 -2.23 11.52
C ASN A 88 4.02 -1.20 11.53
N LEU A 89 3.05 -1.39 10.63
CA LEU A 89 1.91 -0.48 10.48
C LEU A 89 1.09 -0.33 11.77
N ALA A 90 0.91 -1.40 12.54
CA ALA A 90 0.16 -1.37 13.80
C ALA A 90 0.85 -0.49 14.84
N VAL A 91 2.18 -0.57 14.93
CA VAL A 91 2.99 0.31 15.79
C VAL A 91 2.93 1.75 15.28
N GLY A 92 2.96 1.95 13.97
CA GLY A 92 2.81 3.26 13.34
C GLY A 92 1.49 3.96 13.68
N LEU A 93 0.40 3.21 13.66
CA LEU A 93 -0.93 3.67 14.07
C LEU A 93 -0.95 4.02 15.56
N ALA A 94 -0.41 3.15 16.42
CA ALA A 94 -0.35 3.38 17.87
C ALA A 94 0.48 4.61 18.24
N LYS A 95 1.54 4.92 17.46
CA LYS A 95 2.42 6.08 17.65
C LYS A 95 1.91 7.35 16.95
N GLY A 96 0.82 7.29 16.19
CA GLY A 96 0.30 8.42 15.41
C GLY A 96 1.16 8.82 14.19
N GLN A 97 2.14 7.99 13.82
CA GLN A 97 2.95 8.18 12.60
C GLN A 97 2.14 7.89 11.34
N VAL A 98 1.15 7.00 11.46
CA VAL A 98 0.09 6.79 10.47
C VAL A 98 -1.22 7.19 11.12
N ARG A 99 -1.99 8.03 10.44
CA ARG A 99 -3.34 8.39 10.87
C ARG A 99 -4.35 7.53 10.13
N ALA A 100 -5.38 7.08 10.83
CA ALA A 100 -6.46 6.30 10.24
C ALA A 100 -7.81 6.88 10.60
N LYS A 101 -8.72 6.90 9.62
CA LYS A 101 -10.14 7.22 9.79
C LYS A 101 -10.94 5.99 9.35
N GLY A 102 -11.91 5.56 10.16
CA GLY A 102 -12.71 4.37 9.90
C GLY A 102 -12.34 3.16 10.77
N PRO A 103 -12.82 1.95 10.43
CA PRO A 103 -12.65 0.74 11.25
C PRO A 103 -11.22 0.17 11.18
N VAL A 104 -10.30 0.72 11.99
CA VAL A 104 -8.88 0.32 12.06
C VAL A 104 -8.67 -1.17 12.30
N ASN A 105 -9.58 -1.83 13.02
CA ASN A 105 -9.55 -3.27 13.26
C ASN A 105 -9.57 -4.09 11.96
N LYS A 106 -10.17 -3.60 10.87
CA LYS A 106 -10.14 -4.26 9.57
C LYS A 106 -8.73 -4.20 8.95
N ILE A 107 -8.05 -3.04 8.99
CA ILE A 107 -6.64 -2.91 8.55
C ILE A 107 -5.73 -3.87 9.31
N LEU A 108 -5.88 -3.93 10.64
CA LEU A 108 -5.04 -4.78 11.49
C LEU A 108 -5.19 -6.28 11.17
N LYS A 109 -6.33 -6.71 10.61
CA LYS A 109 -6.54 -8.07 10.10
C LYS A 109 -5.90 -8.30 8.73
N LEU A 110 -5.76 -7.26 7.91
CA LEU A 110 -5.15 -7.34 6.58
C LEU A 110 -3.62 -7.33 6.65
N VAL A 111 -3.01 -6.57 7.57
CA VAL A 111 -1.56 -6.44 7.69
C VAL A 111 -0.82 -7.79 7.73
N PRO A 112 -1.27 -8.82 8.48
CA PRO A 112 -0.62 -10.13 8.45
C PRO A 112 -0.73 -10.85 7.09
N LEU A 113 -1.81 -10.59 6.34
CA LEU A 113 -2.05 -11.21 5.02
C LEU A 113 -1.13 -10.67 3.94
N THR A 114 -0.53 -9.49 4.11
CA THR A 114 0.36 -8.89 3.11
C THR A 114 1.79 -9.45 3.15
N LYS A 115 2.18 -10.21 4.17
CA LYS A 115 3.56 -10.75 4.30
C LYS A 115 4.07 -11.51 3.06
N PRO A 116 3.28 -12.40 2.41
CA PRO A 116 3.72 -13.10 1.20
C PRO A 116 4.02 -12.18 0.01
N LEU A 117 3.56 -10.93 0.05
CA LEU A 117 3.82 -9.94 -1.01
C LEU A 117 5.14 -9.18 -0.78
N PHE A 118 5.79 -9.30 0.39
CA PHE A 118 7.05 -8.58 0.65
C PHE A 118 8.17 -8.97 -0.35
N PRO A 119 8.38 -10.26 -0.69
CA PRO A 119 9.33 -10.62 -1.75
C PRO A 119 8.93 -10.02 -3.12
N VAL A 120 7.64 -10.07 -3.47
CA VAL A 120 7.11 -9.50 -4.72
C VAL A 120 7.40 -8.00 -4.80
N TYR A 121 7.19 -7.27 -3.71
CA TYR A 121 7.52 -5.84 -3.67
C TYR A 121 9.01 -5.57 -3.87
N ARG A 122 9.89 -6.35 -3.22
CA ARG A 122 11.34 -6.21 -3.40
C ARG A 122 11.76 -6.47 -4.84
N GLU A 123 11.12 -7.42 -5.52
CA GLU A 123 11.34 -7.65 -6.96
C GLU A 123 10.85 -6.46 -7.80
N LEU A 124 9.68 -5.89 -7.49
CA LEU A 124 9.14 -4.73 -8.20
C LEU A 124 10.08 -3.51 -8.13
N VAL A 125 10.72 -3.27 -6.98
CA VAL A 125 11.62 -2.12 -6.77
C VAL A 125 13.08 -2.43 -7.07
N ALA A 126 13.45 -3.67 -7.38
CA ALA A 126 14.83 -4.11 -7.53
C ALA A 126 15.63 -3.31 -8.57
N GLU A 127 14.98 -2.97 -9.70
CA GLU A 127 15.62 -2.17 -10.75
C GLU A 127 16.01 -0.76 -10.25
N LYS A 128 15.13 -0.13 -9.46
CA LYS A 128 15.37 1.19 -8.87
C LYS A 128 16.45 1.12 -7.79
N ASP A 129 16.40 0.10 -6.94
CA ASP A 129 17.42 -0.13 -5.91
C ASP A 129 18.82 -0.28 -6.54
N ALA A 130 18.93 -0.99 -7.67
CA ALA A 130 20.17 -1.15 -8.41
C ALA A 130 20.70 0.17 -9.00
N GLN A 131 19.80 1.02 -9.54
CA GLN A 131 20.16 2.34 -10.07
C GLN A 131 20.66 3.28 -8.96
N ALA A 132 20.03 3.24 -7.79
CA ALA A 132 20.44 4.04 -6.64
C ALA A 132 21.81 3.62 -6.09
N ALA A 133 22.15 2.33 -6.13
CA ALA A 133 23.46 1.82 -5.70
C ALA A 133 24.61 2.16 -6.65
N ALA A 134 24.30 2.48 -7.91
CA ALA A 134 25.26 2.83 -8.96
C ALA A 134 25.54 4.35 -9.08
N SER A 135 24.81 5.18 -8.33
CA SER A 135 24.89 6.65 -8.33
C SER A 135 25.68 7.16 -7.13
#